data_AF-A0A1I2WUQ3-F1
#
_entry.id   AF-A0A1I2WUQ3-F1
#
_cell.length_a   1.000
_cell.length_b   1.000
_cell.length_c   1.000
_cell.angle_alpha   90.00
_cell.angle_beta   90.00
_cell.angle_gamma   90.00
#
_symmetry.space_group_name_H-M   'P 1'
#
loop_
_entity.id
_entity.type
_entity.pdbx_description
1 polymer ?
#
loop_
_entity_poly.entity_id
_entity_poly.type
_entity_poly.pdbx_seq_one_letter_code
_entity_poly.pdbx_strand_id
1 'polypeptide(L)' 'MNVERPAAISPEWCPDCGEEMRFSGTQSAGYAQFFCEPCRYRRDTFVGISTVEKAGAREDGVAAFDADEASD' A
#
# COMPACT_ATOMS: atom_id res chain seq x y z
N MET A 1 -0.50 10.50 8.21
CA MET A 1 -1.22 9.24 7.96
C MET A 1 -0.19 8.12 7.98
N ASN A 2 -0.25 7.23 8.97
CA ASN A 2 0.68 6.11 9.09
C ASN A 2 -0.07 4.87 8.60
N VAL A 3 0.19 4.45 7.36
CA VAL A 3 -0.43 3.25 6.80
C VAL A 3 0.09 2.05 7.58
N GLU A 4 -0.80 1.40 8.32
CA GLU A 4 -0.45 0.20 9.08
C GLU A 4 -0.25 -0.98 8.12
N ARG A 5 0.85 -1.71 8.29
CA ARG A 5 1.15 -2.88 7.46
C ARG A 5 0.12 -3.98 7.76
N PRO A 6 -0.64 -4.46 6.77
CA PRO A 6 -1.53 -5.60 6.94
C PRO A 6 -0.73 -6.84 7.36
N ALA A 7 -1.29 -7.67 8.24
CA ALA A 7 -0.63 -8.90 8.71
C ALA A 7 -0.29 -9.91 7.60
N ALA A 8 -0.95 -9.82 6.45
CA ALA A 8 -0.67 -10.64 5.28
C ALA A 8 0.58 -10.21 4.49
N ILE A 9 1.14 -9.03 4.78
CA ILE A 9 2.34 -8.50 4.14
C ILE A 9 3.51 -8.66 5.10
N SER A 10 4.51 -9.45 4.71
CA SER A 10 5.72 -9.62 5.49
C SER A 10 6.50 -8.29 5.61
N PRO A 11 7.16 -8.05 6.76
CA PRO A 11 8.14 -6.98 6.87
C PRO A 11 9.28 -7.18 5.86
N GLU A 12 9.85 -6.07 5.40
CA GLU A 12 10.99 -6.04 4.49
C GLU A 12 12.10 -5.20 5.10
N TRP A 13 13.34 -5.54 4.77
CA TRP A 13 14.53 -4.86 5.31
C TRP A 13 15.33 -4.21 4.20
N CYS A 14 15.92 -3.06 4.52
CA CYS A 14 16.76 -2.34 3.58
C CYS A 14 18.08 -3.11 3.38
N PRO A 15 18.47 -3.44 2.14
CA PRO A 15 19.73 -4.16 1.88
C PRO A 15 20.98 -3.32 2.16
N ASP A 16 20.83 -2.00 2.27
CA ASP A 16 21.93 -1.05 2.42
C ASP A 16 22.28 -0.79 3.90
N CYS A 17 21.26 -0.53 4.74
CA CYS A 17 21.45 -0.24 6.17
C CYS A 17 20.95 -1.34 7.13
N GLY A 18 20.18 -2.33 6.65
CA GLY A 18 19.60 -3.39 7.48
C GLY A 18 18.39 -2.98 8.34
N GLU A 19 17.93 -1.72 8.25
CA GLU A 19 16.74 -1.23 8.97
C GLU A 19 15.44 -1.83 8.40
N GLU A 20 14.43 -2.06 9.26
CA GLU A 20 13.09 -2.43 8.80
C GLU A 20 12.48 -1.29 7.96
N MET A 21 12.05 -1.62 6.75
CA MET A 21 11.44 -0.66 5.84
C MET A 21 9.98 -0.41 6.24
N ARG A 22 9.57 0.85 6.18
CA ARG A 22 8.17 1.24 6.41
C ARG A 22 7.31 0.88 5.22
N PHE A 23 6.21 0.20 5.50
CA PHE A 23 5.18 -0.06 4.51
C PHE A 23 4.51 1.26 4.10
N SER A 24 4.49 1.54 2.80
CA SER A 24 3.95 2.78 2.23
C SER A 24 2.60 2.59 1.56
N GLY A 25 2.18 1.34 1.30
CA GLY A 25 0.90 1.03 0.67
C GLY A 25 0.99 -0.17 -0.27
N THR A 26 -0.13 -0.49 -0.89
CA THR A 26 -0.22 -1.52 -1.93
C THR A 26 -0.66 -0.92 -3.26
N GLN A 27 -0.33 -1.59 -4.37
CA GLN A 27 -0.76 -1.25 -5.71
C GLN A 27 -1.67 -2.34 -6.26
N SER A 28 -2.70 -1.97 -7.03
CA SER A 28 -3.70 -2.90 -7.61
C SER A 28 -3.11 -4.05 -8.42
N ALA A 29 -1.87 -3.91 -8.90
CA ALA A 29 -1.12 -4.96 -9.59
C ALA A 29 -0.58 -6.09 -8.67
N GLY A 30 -0.86 -6.06 -7.36
CA GLY A 30 -0.40 -7.09 -6.42
C GLY A 30 0.94 -6.79 -5.76
N TYR A 31 1.37 -5.53 -5.75
CA TYR A 31 2.66 -5.10 -5.19
C TYR A 31 2.48 -4.35 -3.88
N ALA A 32 3.36 -4.61 -2.92
CA ALA A 32 3.52 -3.86 -1.69
C ALA A 32 4.72 -2.92 -1.82
N GLN A 33 4.53 -1.65 -1.46
CA GLN A 33 5.55 -0.62 -1.46
C GLN A 33 6.20 -0.48 -0.09
N PHE A 34 7.53 -0.50 -0.07
CA PHE A 34 8.33 -0.31 1.13
C PHE A 34 9.29 0.86 0.94
N PHE A 35 9.49 1.61 2.02
CA PHE A 35 10.34 2.77 2.05
C PHE A 35 11.26 2.75 3.26
N CYS A 36 12.55 2.84 3.01
CA CYS A 36 13.57 3.04 4.03
C CYS A 36 13.72 4.55 4.28
N GLU A 37 13.33 5.02 5.46
CA GLU A 37 13.52 6.43 5.85
C GLU A 37 14.98 6.88 5.87
N PRO A 38 15.94 6.13 6.45
CA PRO A 38 17.33 6.59 6.53
C PRO A 38 18.04 6.62 5.17
N CYS A 39 17.92 5.58 4.35
CA CYS A 39 18.59 5.52 3.03
C CYS A 39 17.78 6.16 1.90
N ARG A 40 16.52 6.56 2.17
CA ARG A 40 15.55 7.01 1.14
C ARG A 40 15.31 5.97 0.04
N TYR A 41 15.64 4.70 0.31
CA TYR A 41 15.53 3.59 -0.63
C TYR A 41 14.08 3.10 -0.73
N ARG A 42 13.60 2.86 -1.96
CA ARG A 42 12.26 2.34 -2.24
C ARG A 42 12.36 0.95 -2.84
N ARG A 43 11.45 0.06 -2.42
CA ARG A 43 11.34 -1.28 -2.96
C ARG A 43 9.89 -1.69 -3.11
N ASP A 44 9.57 -2.24 -4.26
CA ASP A 44 8.30 -2.88 -4.56
C ASP A 44 8.46 -4.39 -4.50
N THR A 45 7.62 -5.05 -3.70
CA THR A 45 7.62 -6.51 -3.56
C THR A 45 6.28 -7.07 -3.98
N PHE A 46 6.29 -8.04 -4.90
CA PHE A 46 5.07 -8.73 -5.32
C PHE A 46 4.58 -9.63 -4.18
N VAL A 47 3.41 -9.31 -3.63
CA VAL A 47 2.77 -10.07 -2.54
C VAL A 47 1.53 -10.83 -3.02
N GLY A 48 1.16 -10.65 -4.29
CA GLY A 48 -0.01 -11.26 -4.91
C GLY A 48 -1.24 -10.35 -4.85
N ILE A 49 -2.07 -10.43 -5.89
CA ILE A 49 -3.29 -9.62 -6.03
C ILE A 49 -4.24 -9.87 -4.86
N SER A 50 -4.44 -11.13 -4.48
CA SER A 50 -5.34 -11.50 -3.36
C SER A 50 -4.88 -10.96 -2.01
N THR A 51 -3.57 -10.78 -1.82
CA THR A 51 -2.99 -10.19 -0.62
C THR A 51 -3.22 -8.68 -0.61
N VAL A 52 -3.05 -8.02 -1.75
CA VAL A 52 -3.37 -6.61 -1.93
C VAL A 52 -4.87 -6.33 -1.76
N GLU A 53 -5.74 -7.17 -2.30
CA GLU A 53 -7.19 -7.05 -2.12
C GLU A 53 -7.56 -7.12 -0.63
N LYS A 54 -6.95 -8.02 0.14
CA LYS A 54 -7.13 -8.10 1.59
C LYS A 54 -6.52 -6.93 2.36
N ALA A 55 -5.43 -6.37 1.85
CA ALA A 55 -4.75 -5.21 2.43
C ALA A 55 -5.52 -3.90 2.19
N GLY A 56 -6.03 -3.71 0.97
CA GLY A 56 -6.76 -2.52 0.54
C GLY A 56 -8.24 -2.53 0.94
N ALA A 57 -8.81 -3.67 1.34
CA ALA A 57 -10.20 -3.75 1.80
C ALA A 57 -10.51 -2.98 3.11
N ARG A 58 -9.56 -2.24 3.68
CA ARG A 58 -9.70 -1.56 4.98
C ARG A 58 -9.83 -0.04 4.89
N GLU A 59 -9.47 0.61 3.79
CA GLU A 59 -9.57 2.06 3.64
C GLU A 59 -9.96 2.43 2.19
N ASP A 60 -10.93 3.35 2.05
CA ASP A 60 -11.63 3.80 0.83
C ASP A 60 -12.66 2.80 0.25
N GLY A 61 -13.96 2.92 0.52
CA GLY A 61 -14.67 4.19 0.45
C GLY A 61 -14.49 4.79 -0.95
N VAL A 62 -14.82 4.03 -1.99
CA VAL A 62 -14.91 4.58 -3.36
C VAL A 62 -15.76 5.84 -3.28
N ALA A 63 -15.12 6.99 -3.44
CA ALA A 63 -15.80 8.22 -3.76
C ALA A 63 -16.49 7.97 -5.10
N ALA A 64 -17.76 7.58 -5.03
CA ALA A 64 -18.68 7.70 -6.14
C ALA A 64 -18.64 9.19 -6.50
N PHE A 65 -17.98 9.48 -7.61
CA PHE A 65 -17.99 10.80 -8.19
C PHE A 65 -19.45 11.11 -8.50
N ASP A 66 -20.00 12.06 -7.74
CA ASP A 66 -21.30 12.69 -7.95
C ASP A 66 -21.48 13.01 -9.44
N ALA A 67 -22.41 12.32 -10.09
CA ALA A 67 -22.99 12.77 -11.34
C ALA A 67 -24.35 13.39 -11.01
N ASP A 68 -24.28 14.69 -10.73
CA ASP A 68 -25.37 15.64 -10.78
C ASP A 68 -26.08 15.55 -12.15
N GLU A 69 -27.32 15.06 -12.17
CA GLU A 69 -28.27 15.35 -13.25
C GLU A 69 -29.60 15.76 -12.62
N ALA A 70 -29.66 17.02 -12.20
CA ALA A 70 -30.91 17.73 -12.03
C ALA A 70 -31.34 18.31 -13.39
N SER A 71 -32.47 17.83 -13.93
CA SER A 71 -33.32 18.61 -14.86
C SER A 71 -34.72 17.99 -14.95
N ASP A 72 -35.65 18.56 -14.18
CA ASP A 72 -37.05 18.76 -14.56
C ASP A 72 -37.49 20.16 -14.10
#